data_AF-A0A7S0WWB8-F1
#
_entry.id   AF-A0A7S0WWB8-F1
#
_cell.length_a   1.000
_cell.length_b   1.000
_cell.length_c   1.000
_cell.angle_alpha   90.00
_cell.angle_beta   90.00
_cell.angle_gamma   90.00
#
_symmetry.space_group_name_H-M   'P 1'
#
loop_
_entity.id
_entity.type
_entity.pdbx_description
1 polymer ?
#
loop_
_entity_poly.entity_id
_entity_poly.type
_entity_poly.pdbx_seq_one_letter_code
_entity_poly.pdbx_strand_id
1 'polypeptide(L)'
;QGGVPQRTSGVPSLLMMHGFNGSEFNYRGVAPGIAQLVADAAALVSRADRKISQLQALQNLPSLDVDASLGLSAASQRDPAASGSASDQPDGDLPRSCRAIAFDRPPFGLSGRPASWSDPATDPYTNAGAAELASRLAGALELQGVSTSAASPDAGDSNGSSSRAGGGVIVMGHSAGGPIALELAARRPDLVSGVVLIAPALSVDPKGLLGRLDLGQLLRFAITRAIIQNDNTGLQYIRRSIRKREEEVRRGEL
;
A
#
# COMPACT_ATOMS: atom_id res chain seq x y z
N GLN A 1 -4.24 33.97 16.36
CA GLN A 1 -4.06 33.44 14.99
C GLN A 1 -3.75 31.95 15.14
N GLY A 2 -4.78 31.12 15.25
CA GLY A 2 -4.62 29.66 15.34
C GLY A 2 -4.82 29.09 13.94
N GLY A 3 -3.73 28.67 13.30
CA GLY A 3 -3.79 28.02 12.00
C GLY A 3 -4.62 26.74 12.11
N VAL A 4 -5.74 26.68 11.38
CA VAL A 4 -6.46 25.43 11.14
C VAL A 4 -5.45 24.46 10.49
N PRO A 5 -5.18 23.28 11.05
CA PRO A 5 -4.30 22.32 10.39
C PRO A 5 -4.89 21.98 9.02
N GLN A 6 -4.13 22.23 7.97
CA GLN A 6 -4.52 21.87 6.61
C GLN A 6 -4.79 20.36 6.56
N ARG A 7 -6.01 19.99 6.15
CA ARG A 7 -6.38 18.62 5.83
C ARG A 7 -5.42 18.09 4.78
N THR A 8 -4.60 17.11 5.11
CA THR A 8 -3.80 16.39 4.11
C THR A 8 -4.75 15.54 3.29
N SER A 9 -5.07 15.97 2.08
CA SER A 9 -5.74 15.10 1.12
C SER A 9 -4.88 13.85 0.88
N GLY A 10 -5.48 12.68 1.08
CA GLY A 10 -5.31 11.47 0.25
C GLY A 10 -3.92 10.93 -0.12
N VAL A 11 -2.82 11.28 0.58
CA VAL A 11 -1.50 10.71 0.25
C VAL A 11 -1.53 9.20 0.53
N PRO A 12 -1.33 8.33 -0.48
CA PRO A 12 -1.33 6.89 -0.28
C PRO A 12 -0.24 6.50 0.70
N SER A 13 -0.56 5.59 1.61
CA SER A 13 0.39 5.03 2.56
C SER A 13 0.81 3.63 2.13
N LEU A 14 2.12 3.37 2.16
CA LEU A 14 2.74 2.09 1.83
C LEU A 14 3.37 1.50 3.09
N LEU A 15 2.85 0.37 3.56
CA LEU A 15 3.40 -0.37 4.70
C LEU A 15 4.27 -1.54 4.20
N MET A 16 5.55 -1.54 4.51
CA MET A 16 6.56 -2.45 3.93
C MET A 16 7.04 -3.48 4.96
N MET A 17 6.95 -4.76 4.60
CA MET A 17 7.24 -5.90 5.46
C MET A 17 8.39 -6.73 4.90
N HIS A 18 9.50 -6.78 5.66
CA HIS A 18 10.71 -7.49 5.26
C HIS A 18 10.57 -9.02 5.38
N GLY A 19 11.46 -9.71 4.65
CA GLY A 19 11.59 -11.17 4.67
C GLY A 19 12.27 -11.70 5.93
N PHE A 20 12.48 -13.02 5.96
CA PHE A 20 13.22 -13.65 7.05
C PHE A 20 14.66 -13.13 7.07
N ASN A 21 15.18 -12.80 8.26
CA ASN A 21 16.52 -12.25 8.46
C ASN A 21 16.76 -10.89 7.76
N GLY A 22 15.69 -10.21 7.35
CA GLY A 22 15.73 -8.80 6.94
C GLY A 22 15.46 -7.87 8.12
N SER A 23 15.48 -6.58 7.83
CA SER A 23 15.03 -5.50 8.72
C SER A 23 14.52 -4.33 7.87
N GLU A 24 14.00 -3.30 8.52
CA GLU A 24 13.65 -2.02 7.91
C GLU A 24 14.79 -1.39 7.07
N PHE A 25 16.05 -1.60 7.48
CA PHE A 25 17.24 -1.09 6.76
C PHE A 25 17.39 -1.65 5.34
N ASN A 26 16.83 -2.82 5.03
CA ASN A 26 16.82 -3.36 3.66
C ASN A 26 16.15 -2.40 2.67
N TYR A 27 15.24 -1.54 3.15
CA TYR A 27 14.46 -0.66 2.32
C TYR A 27 15.08 0.73 2.15
N ARG A 28 16.11 1.13 2.92
CA ARG A 28 16.58 2.53 2.94
C ARG A 28 16.90 3.12 1.55
N GLY A 29 17.49 2.30 0.68
CA GLY A 29 17.94 2.72 -0.65
C GLY A 29 16.87 2.59 -1.73
N VAL A 30 15.79 1.85 -1.47
CA VAL A 30 14.77 1.50 -2.47
C VAL A 30 13.39 2.04 -2.14
N ALA A 31 13.11 2.35 -0.87
CA ALA A 31 11.82 2.85 -0.40
C ALA A 31 11.35 4.11 -1.15
N PRO A 32 12.21 5.12 -1.43
CA PRO A 32 11.77 6.29 -2.20
C PRO A 32 11.31 5.93 -3.62
N GLY A 33 12.03 5.04 -4.30
CA GLY A 33 11.68 4.59 -5.64
C GLY A 33 10.39 3.78 -5.66
N ILE A 34 10.21 2.87 -4.70
CA ILE A 34 8.98 2.08 -4.58
C ILE A 34 7.79 2.98 -4.22
N ALA A 35 7.97 3.93 -3.31
CA ALA A 35 6.94 4.89 -2.94
C ALA A 35 6.50 5.72 -4.15
N GLN A 36 7.43 6.16 -4.98
CA GLN A 36 7.10 6.89 -6.21
C GLN A 36 6.29 6.02 -7.18
N LEU A 37 6.72 4.79 -7.43
CA LEU A 37 5.98 3.84 -8.27
C LEU A 37 4.55 3.62 -7.77
N VAL A 38 4.38 3.51 -6.45
CA VAL A 38 3.06 3.35 -5.82
C VAL A 38 2.22 4.61 -5.96
N ALA A 39 2.80 5.81 -5.80
CA ALA A 39 2.10 7.06 -6.01
C ALA A 39 1.61 7.19 -7.47
N ASP A 40 2.49 6.90 -8.43
CA ASP A 40 2.18 6.96 -9.87
C ASP A 40 1.07 5.97 -10.25
N ALA A 41 1.12 4.75 -9.69
CA ALA A 41 0.09 3.74 -9.88
C ALA A 41 -1.26 4.18 -9.28
N ALA A 42 -1.25 4.71 -8.05
CA ALA A 42 -2.46 5.24 -7.40
C ALA A 42 -3.07 6.39 -8.19
N ALA A 43 -2.23 7.26 -8.76
CA ALA A 43 -2.66 8.36 -9.61
C ALA A 43 -3.28 7.88 -10.93
N LEU A 44 -2.73 6.83 -11.54
CA LEU A 44 -3.29 6.21 -12.74
C LEU A 44 -4.67 5.58 -12.47
N VAL A 45 -4.79 4.80 -11.39
CA VAL A 45 -6.07 4.19 -10.98
C VAL A 45 -7.12 5.27 -10.73
N SER A 46 -6.76 6.32 -10.00
CA SER A 46 -7.67 7.44 -9.73
C SER A 46 -8.14 8.15 -11.02
N ARG A 47 -7.28 8.26 -12.04
CA ARG A 47 -7.66 8.79 -13.36
C ARG A 47 -8.63 7.87 -14.08
N ALA A 48 -8.38 6.57 -14.05
CA ALA A 48 -9.25 5.57 -14.67
C ALA A 48 -10.64 5.59 -14.03
N ASP A 49 -10.72 5.60 -12.69
CA ASP A 49 -11.99 5.65 -11.96
C ASP A 49 -12.79 6.90 -12.31
N ARG A 50 -12.15 8.09 -12.33
CA ARG A 50 -12.81 9.33 -12.75
C ARG A 50 -13.36 9.21 -14.18
N LYS A 51 -12.62 8.60 -15.10
CA LYS A 51 -13.08 8.43 -16.48
C LYS A 51 -14.26 7.47 -16.58
N ILE A 52 -14.24 6.37 -15.82
CA ILE A 52 -15.35 5.42 -15.75
C ILE A 52 -16.61 6.13 -15.20
N SER A 53 -16.49 6.87 -14.10
CA SER A 53 -17.61 7.62 -13.53
C SER A 53 -18.18 8.67 -14.50
N GLN A 54 -17.32 9.37 -15.25
CA GLN A 54 -17.76 10.30 -16.30
C GLN A 54 -18.54 9.59 -17.41
N LEU A 55 -18.06 8.44 -17.89
CA LEU A 55 -18.75 7.67 -18.93
C LEU A 55 -20.09 7.13 -18.44
N GLN A 56 -20.17 6.66 -17.20
CA GLN A 56 -21.42 6.22 -16.58
C GLN A 56 -22.43 7.38 -16.44
N ALA A 57 -21.97 8.58 -16.06
CA ALA A 57 -22.82 9.76 -15.98
C ALA A 57 -23.40 10.14 -17.36
N LEU A 58 -22.62 10.00 -18.44
CA LEU A 58 -23.09 10.23 -19.80
C LEU A 58 -24.11 9.18 -20.28
N GLN A 59 -23.97 7.93 -19.86
CA GLN A 59 -24.92 6.86 -20.19
C GLN A 59 -26.26 6.99 -19.45
N ASN A 60 -26.26 7.65 -18.29
CA ASN A 60 -27.45 7.90 -17.48
C ASN A 60 -28.18 9.22 -17.87
N LEU A 61 -27.77 9.88 -18.96
CA LEU A 61 -28.53 11.01 -19.49
C LEU A 61 -29.88 10.49 -20.05
N PRO A 62 -31.01 11.16 -19.77
CA PRO A 62 -32.28 10.80 -20.38
C PRO A 62 -32.14 10.87 -21.90
N SER A 63 -32.71 9.88 -22.60
CA SER A 63 -32.77 9.88 -24.06
C SER A 63 -33.36 11.22 -24.51
N LEU A 64 -32.60 11.98 -25.30
CA LEU A 64 -33.13 13.16 -25.96
C LEU A 64 -34.31 12.71 -26.81
N ASP A 65 -35.52 13.13 -26.44
CA ASP A 65 -36.72 12.97 -27.26
C ASP A 65 -36.50 13.79 -28.54
N VAL A 66 -36.09 13.11 -29.60
CA VAL A 66 -35.76 13.74 -30.90
C VAL A 66 -37.04 14.25 -31.60
N ASP A 67 -38.23 13.91 -31.09
CA ASP A 67 -39.52 14.30 -31.67
C ASP A 67 -40.05 15.67 -31.19
N ALA A 68 -39.40 16.34 -30.22
CA ALA A 68 -39.89 17.61 -29.69
C ALA A 68 -39.42 18.87 -30.46
N SER A 69 -38.63 18.75 -31.53
CA SER A 69 -38.06 19.92 -32.23
C SER A 69 -38.22 19.88 -33.75
N LEU A 70 -39.47 19.82 -34.22
CA LEU A 70 -39.88 20.41 -35.50
C LEU A 70 -40.83 21.60 -35.28
N GLY A 71 -40.58 22.38 -34.22
CA GLY A 71 -41.19 23.69 -33.99
C GLY A 71 -40.24 24.81 -34.40
N LEU A 72 -40.23 25.16 -35.68
CA LEU A 72 -39.64 26.41 -36.16
C LEU A 72 -40.34 27.60 -35.48
N SER A 73 -39.65 28.27 -34.57
CA SER A 73 -39.98 29.65 -34.20
C SER A 73 -38.71 30.37 -33.72
N ALA A 74 -38.39 31.43 -34.44
CA ALA A 74 -37.26 32.31 -34.18
C ALA A 74 -37.46 33.11 -32.89
N ALA A 75 -36.43 33.20 -32.04
CA ALA A 75 -35.94 34.45 -31.46
C ALA A 75 -34.86 34.22 -30.38
N SER A 76 -33.92 35.16 -30.37
CA SER A 76 -32.94 35.47 -29.32
C SER A 76 -31.60 34.73 -29.40
N GLN A 77 -30.71 35.34 -30.18
CA GLN A 77 -29.26 35.30 -30.01
C GLN A 77 -28.92 35.38 -28.50
N ARG A 78 -28.39 34.29 -27.94
CA ARG A 78 -27.55 34.35 -26.75
C ARG A 78 -26.11 34.22 -27.20
N ASP A 79 -25.27 35.05 -26.60
CA ASP A 79 -23.85 35.23 -26.89
C ASP A 79 -23.06 33.91 -26.93
N PRO A 80 -22.15 33.73 -27.92
CA PRO A 80 -21.26 32.58 -27.99
C PRO A 80 -20.02 32.82 -27.11
N ALA A 81 -20.22 32.98 -25.81
CA ALA A 81 -19.13 33.18 -24.85
C ALA A 81 -19.33 32.40 -23.55
N ALA A 82 -19.71 31.12 -23.67
CA ALA A 82 -19.60 30.15 -22.57
C ALA A 82 -19.53 28.71 -23.08
N SER A 83 -18.87 28.45 -24.21
CA SER A 83 -18.31 27.13 -24.46
C SER A 83 -17.03 27.04 -23.63
N GLY A 84 -17.20 26.80 -22.33
CA GLY A 84 -16.12 26.25 -21.51
C GLY A 84 -15.71 24.95 -22.17
N SER A 85 -14.62 25.02 -22.95
CA SER A 85 -13.91 23.85 -23.43
C SER A 85 -13.81 22.86 -22.29
N ALA A 86 -13.99 21.58 -22.58
CA ALA A 86 -13.47 20.49 -21.77
C ALA A 86 -11.92 20.50 -21.81
N SER A 87 -11.33 21.68 -21.56
CA SER A 87 -9.93 21.89 -21.30
C SER A 87 -9.67 21.31 -19.92
N ASP A 88 -9.06 20.13 -19.92
CA ASP A 88 -7.83 19.90 -19.17
C ASP A 88 -7.83 20.59 -17.79
N GLN A 89 -8.77 20.15 -16.93
CA GLN A 89 -8.64 20.40 -15.50
C GLN A 89 -7.30 19.79 -15.09
N PRO A 90 -6.32 20.59 -14.64
CA PRO A 90 -5.01 20.06 -14.34
C PRO A 90 -5.14 18.97 -13.28
N ASP A 91 -4.29 17.94 -13.36
CA ASP A 91 -4.10 16.80 -12.44
C ASP A 91 -3.74 17.24 -11.00
N GLY A 92 -4.34 18.32 -10.48
CA GLY A 92 -3.96 19.07 -9.30
C GLY A 92 -4.14 18.33 -7.98
N ASP A 93 -4.94 17.25 -7.98
CA ASP A 93 -5.26 16.48 -6.76
C ASP A 93 -4.89 14.99 -6.87
N LEU A 94 -4.06 14.63 -7.85
CA LEU A 94 -3.48 13.29 -7.90
C LEU A 94 -2.36 13.14 -6.86
N PRO A 95 -2.22 11.96 -6.23
CA PRO A 95 -1.16 11.74 -5.25
C PRO A 95 0.20 11.87 -5.93
N ARG A 96 0.93 12.94 -5.60
CA ARG A 96 2.29 13.20 -6.09
C ARG A 96 3.38 12.58 -5.21
N SER A 97 2.98 11.98 -4.10
CA SER A 97 3.88 11.36 -3.13
C SER A 97 3.17 10.18 -2.46
N CYS A 98 3.96 9.31 -1.84
CA CYS A 98 3.46 8.19 -1.03
C CYS A 98 4.22 8.18 0.29
N ARG A 99 3.49 8.02 1.39
CA ARG A 99 4.08 7.84 2.72
C ARG A 99 4.52 6.38 2.85
N ALA A 100 5.82 6.11 2.74
CA ALA A 100 6.37 4.78 2.96
C ALA A 100 6.76 4.56 4.42
N ILE A 101 6.31 3.45 4.99
CA ILE A 101 6.62 2.99 6.34
C ILE A 101 7.21 1.59 6.25
N ALA A 102 8.51 1.47 6.52
CA ALA A 102 9.15 0.20 6.79
C ALA A 102 9.34 0.05 8.31
N PHE A 103 9.12 -1.15 8.83
CA PHE A 103 9.28 -1.42 10.25
C PHE A 103 9.83 -2.83 10.47
N ASP A 104 10.44 -3.03 11.64
CA ASP A 104 10.89 -4.34 12.07
C ASP A 104 9.78 -5.10 12.77
N ARG A 105 9.56 -6.34 12.38
CA ARG A 105 8.70 -7.27 13.13
C ARG A 105 9.55 -8.11 14.09
N PRO A 106 9.04 -8.51 15.26
CA PRO A 106 9.74 -9.47 16.10
C PRO A 106 10.14 -10.75 15.33
N PRO A 107 11.31 -11.34 15.60
CA PRO A 107 12.39 -10.88 16.50
C PRO A 107 13.48 -10.05 15.79
N PHE A 108 13.18 -9.45 14.65
CA PHE A 108 14.16 -8.86 13.75
C PHE A 108 14.48 -7.40 14.07
N GLY A 109 15.66 -6.97 13.60
CA GLY A 109 16.19 -5.62 13.76
C GLY A 109 16.09 -5.09 15.19
N LEU A 110 15.52 -3.89 15.32
CA LEU A 110 15.39 -3.13 16.56
C LEU A 110 14.12 -3.46 17.36
N SER A 111 13.26 -4.33 16.84
CA SER A 111 12.04 -4.72 17.54
C SER A 111 12.32 -5.62 18.74
N GLY A 112 11.52 -5.44 19.79
CA GLY A 112 11.56 -6.27 21.00
C GLY A 112 11.28 -7.75 20.70
N ARG A 113 11.70 -8.62 21.61
CA ARG A 113 11.60 -10.08 21.50
C ARG A 113 10.72 -10.63 22.61
N PRO A 114 9.39 -10.43 22.56
CA PRO A 114 8.49 -10.91 23.59
C PRO A 114 8.57 -12.43 23.69
N ALA A 115 8.64 -12.94 24.92
CA ALA A 115 8.69 -14.38 25.20
C ALA A 115 7.32 -14.95 25.58
N SER A 116 6.31 -14.10 25.79
CA SER A 116 4.97 -14.46 26.23
C SER A 116 3.91 -13.61 25.55
N TRP A 117 2.75 -14.19 25.29
CA TRP A 117 1.57 -13.55 24.71
C TRP A 117 0.32 -14.13 25.37
N SER A 118 -0.75 -13.33 25.42
CA SER A 118 -1.99 -13.71 26.12
C SER A 118 -2.82 -14.75 25.35
N ASP A 119 -2.81 -14.69 24.02
CA ASP A 119 -3.57 -15.59 23.14
C ASP A 119 -2.62 -16.14 22.06
N PRO A 120 -2.53 -17.48 21.84
CA PRO A 120 -1.78 -18.06 20.72
C PRO A 120 -2.05 -17.41 19.34
N ALA A 121 -3.26 -16.90 19.09
CA ALA A 121 -3.57 -16.18 17.85
C ALA A 121 -2.83 -14.83 17.72
N THR A 122 -2.36 -14.27 18.84
CA THR A 122 -1.56 -13.04 18.91
C THR A 122 -0.05 -13.30 18.97
N ASP A 123 0.38 -14.56 18.79
CA ASP A 123 1.80 -14.93 18.74
C ASP A 123 2.51 -14.13 17.63
N PRO A 124 3.43 -13.20 17.96
CA PRO A 124 4.08 -12.32 17.00
C PRO A 124 5.04 -13.05 16.05
N TYR A 125 5.31 -14.33 16.31
CA TYR A 125 6.15 -15.18 15.46
C TYR A 125 5.36 -15.95 14.40
N THR A 126 4.03 -15.91 14.46
CA THR A 126 3.14 -16.45 13.42
C THR A 126 2.80 -15.38 12.38
N ASN A 127 2.36 -15.80 11.18
CA ASN A 127 1.86 -14.85 10.18
C ASN A 127 0.64 -14.08 10.68
N ALA A 128 -0.26 -14.75 11.41
CA ALA A 128 -1.47 -14.16 11.98
C ALA A 128 -1.15 -13.06 13.00
N GLY A 129 -0.29 -13.35 13.99
CA GLY A 129 0.08 -12.34 14.99
C GLY A 129 0.95 -11.23 14.42
N ALA A 130 1.81 -11.52 13.44
CA ALA A 130 2.56 -10.47 12.74
C ALA A 130 1.65 -9.55 11.90
N ALA A 131 0.59 -10.10 11.29
CA ALA A 131 -0.43 -9.32 10.58
C ALA A 131 -1.24 -8.46 11.54
N GLU A 132 -1.60 -8.98 12.71
CA GLU A 132 -2.27 -8.21 13.76
C GLU A 132 -1.39 -7.05 14.24
N LEU A 133 -0.10 -7.30 14.49
CA LEU A 133 0.85 -6.24 14.85
C LEU A 133 0.95 -5.16 13.76
N ALA A 134 1.00 -5.56 12.49
CA ALA A 134 1.00 -4.62 11.36
C ALA A 134 -0.30 -3.81 11.28
N SER A 135 -1.45 -4.44 11.54
CA SER A 135 -2.76 -3.77 11.60
C SER A 135 -2.82 -2.72 12.71
N ARG A 136 -2.34 -3.07 13.91
CA ARG A 136 -2.27 -2.16 15.05
C ARG A 136 -1.30 -1.00 14.81
N LEU A 137 -0.17 -1.25 14.16
CA LEU A 137 0.75 -0.21 13.74
C LEU A 137 0.09 0.74 12.73
N ALA A 138 -0.62 0.20 11.73
CA ALA A 138 -1.35 1.01 10.76
C ALA A 138 -2.42 1.87 11.42
N GLY A 139 -3.13 1.35 12.43
CA GLY A 139 -4.07 2.13 13.24
C GLY A 139 -3.37 3.22 14.05
N ALA A 140 -2.27 2.91 14.73
CA ALA A 140 -1.51 3.86 15.54
C ALA A 140 -0.86 4.98 14.73
N LEU A 141 -0.56 4.73 13.46
CA LEU A 141 -0.02 5.71 12.52
C LEU A 141 -1.09 6.42 11.70
N GLU A 142 -2.37 6.15 11.99
CA GLU A 142 -3.54 6.73 11.33
C GLU A 142 -3.50 6.54 9.81
N LEU A 143 -3.08 5.34 9.34
CA LEU A 143 -2.98 5.02 7.91
C LEU A 143 -4.34 4.70 7.27
N GLN A 144 -5.41 4.71 8.06
CA GLN A 144 -6.77 4.61 7.57
C GLN A 144 -7.14 5.95 6.95
N GLY A 145 -7.42 5.94 5.66
CA GLY A 145 -7.91 7.08 4.90
C GLY A 145 -9.07 7.70 5.64
N VAL A 146 -8.96 9.00 5.88
CA VAL A 146 -10.04 9.76 6.50
C VAL A 146 -11.27 9.62 5.61
N SER A 147 -12.28 8.89 6.09
CA SER A 147 -13.60 8.84 5.48
C SER A 147 -14.11 10.28 5.33
N THR A 148 -14.31 10.73 4.10
CA THR A 148 -14.97 12.00 3.80
C THR A 148 -16.48 11.87 3.99
N SER A 149 -16.95 11.51 5.19
CA SER A 149 -18.36 11.61 5.54
C SER A 149 -18.60 12.86 6.41
N ALA A 150 -18.51 14.03 5.78
CA ALA A 150 -19.27 15.20 6.20
C ALA A 150 -20.47 15.35 5.23
N ALA A 151 -21.33 14.33 5.18
CA ALA A 151 -22.65 14.45 4.57
C ALA A 151 -23.65 14.67 5.71
N SER A 152 -24.41 15.77 5.61
CA SER A 152 -25.47 16.14 6.54
C SER A 152 -26.48 15.01 6.78
N PRO A 153 -27.21 14.98 7.91
CA PRO A 153 -28.07 13.85 8.29
C PRO A 153 -29.36 13.66 7.47
N ASP A 154 -29.65 14.48 6.47
CA ASP A 154 -30.94 14.46 5.78
C ASP A 154 -30.80 14.22 4.27
N ALA A 155 -30.77 12.95 3.88
CA ALA A 155 -31.33 12.47 2.61
C ALA A 155 -31.42 10.95 2.65
N GLY A 156 -32.64 10.43 2.65
CA GLY A 156 -32.92 9.02 2.48
C GLY A 156 -32.67 8.54 1.06
N ASP A 157 -32.43 7.24 1.00
CA ASP A 157 -32.67 6.30 -0.10
C ASP A 157 -31.52 5.89 -1.06
N SER A 158 -31.40 4.56 -1.13
CA SER A 158 -30.91 3.65 -2.18
C SER A 158 -29.79 4.06 -3.16
N ASN A 159 -28.56 3.68 -2.84
CA ASN A 159 -27.76 2.68 -3.57
C ASN A 159 -26.34 2.67 -3.00
N GLY A 160 -26.00 1.61 -2.27
CA GLY A 160 -24.70 1.44 -1.62
C GLY A 160 -23.57 1.10 -2.60
N SER A 161 -23.21 2.03 -3.48
CA SER A 161 -21.85 2.08 -4.03
C SER A 161 -21.06 3.10 -3.21
N SER A 162 -20.60 2.69 -2.03
CA SER A 162 -19.55 3.42 -1.32
C SER A 162 -18.33 3.45 -2.23
N SER A 163 -18.14 4.57 -2.93
CA SER A 163 -16.96 4.82 -3.73
C SER A 163 -15.74 4.61 -2.84
N ARG A 164 -14.95 3.57 -3.13
CA ARG A 164 -13.66 3.21 -2.47
C ARG A 164 -12.57 4.28 -2.61
N ALA A 165 -12.93 5.48 -3.05
CA ALA A 165 -12.04 6.62 -3.22
C ALA A 165 -11.77 7.25 -1.84
N GLY A 166 -10.93 6.61 -1.02
CA GLY A 166 -10.69 7.09 0.34
C GLY A 166 -9.78 6.25 1.21
N GLY A 167 -8.59 5.88 0.72
CA GLY A 167 -7.38 5.76 1.55
C GLY A 167 -7.17 4.51 2.41
N GLY A 168 -7.46 3.30 1.93
CA GLY A 168 -6.84 2.12 2.56
C GLY A 168 -5.31 2.14 2.40
N VAL A 169 -4.59 1.44 3.28
CA VAL A 169 -3.13 1.27 3.20
C VAL A 169 -2.76 0.26 2.12
N ILE A 170 -1.71 0.55 1.34
CA ILE A 170 -1.09 -0.42 0.44
C ILE A 170 -0.06 -1.20 1.25
N VAL A 171 -0.17 -2.52 1.28
CA VAL A 171 0.77 -3.38 2.02
C VAL A 171 1.73 -4.06 1.06
N MET A 172 3.00 -4.10 1.42
CA MET A 172 4.05 -4.70 0.62
C MET A 172 4.77 -5.78 1.43
N GLY A 173 4.88 -6.99 0.89
CA GLY A 173 5.60 -8.09 1.51
C GLY A 173 6.73 -8.61 0.62
N HIS A 174 7.96 -8.65 1.16
CA HIS A 174 9.09 -9.30 0.50
C HIS A 174 9.38 -10.68 1.13
N SER A 175 9.51 -11.74 0.34
CA SER A 175 9.83 -13.09 0.82
C SER A 175 8.88 -13.53 1.95
N ALA A 176 9.38 -13.82 3.16
CA ALA A 176 8.55 -14.18 4.32
C ALA A 176 7.59 -13.06 4.79
N GLY A 177 7.80 -11.81 4.36
CA GLY A 177 6.83 -10.73 4.55
C GLY A 177 5.59 -10.87 3.65
N GLY A 178 5.69 -11.61 2.55
CA GLY A 178 4.59 -11.86 1.60
C GLY A 178 3.38 -12.55 2.23
N PRO A 179 3.55 -13.73 2.88
CA PRO A 179 2.47 -14.37 3.63
C PRO A 179 1.81 -13.46 4.67
N ILE A 180 2.57 -12.59 5.34
CA ILE A 180 2.03 -11.68 6.36
C ILE A 180 1.20 -10.56 5.72
N ALA A 181 1.68 -10.00 4.60
CA ALA A 181 0.93 -9.00 3.83
C ALA A 181 -0.41 -9.56 3.31
N LEU A 182 -0.42 -10.82 2.85
CA LEU A 182 -1.64 -11.50 2.45
C LEU A 182 -2.58 -11.79 3.63
N GLU A 183 -2.04 -12.26 4.76
CA GLU A 183 -2.83 -12.50 5.97
C GLU A 183 -3.49 -11.21 6.46
N LEU A 184 -2.78 -10.08 6.46
CA LEU A 184 -3.33 -8.78 6.79
C LEU A 184 -4.44 -8.36 5.82
N ALA A 185 -4.22 -8.48 4.51
CA ALA A 185 -5.22 -8.14 3.50
C ALA A 185 -6.49 -9.00 3.63
N ALA A 186 -6.34 -10.29 3.93
CA ALA A 186 -7.46 -11.20 4.11
C ALA A 186 -8.27 -10.90 5.38
N ARG A 187 -7.61 -10.51 6.47
CA ARG A 187 -8.27 -10.19 7.76
C ARG A 187 -8.85 -8.79 7.80
N ARG A 188 -8.22 -7.84 7.10
CA ARG A 188 -8.56 -6.41 7.14
C ARG A 188 -8.77 -5.83 5.74
N PRO A 189 -9.74 -6.35 4.95
CA PRO A 189 -10.06 -5.81 3.63
C PRO A 189 -10.67 -4.40 3.69
N ASP A 190 -11.11 -3.98 4.88
CA ASP A 190 -11.53 -2.61 5.19
C ASP A 190 -10.34 -1.63 5.30
N LEU A 191 -9.17 -2.13 5.71
CA LEU A 191 -7.96 -1.35 5.91
C LEU A 191 -7.07 -1.36 4.66
N VAL A 192 -6.94 -2.52 4.00
CA VAL A 192 -5.96 -2.72 2.92
C VAL A 192 -6.57 -2.40 1.55
N SER A 193 -6.01 -1.41 0.86
CA SER A 193 -6.45 -1.00 -0.49
C SER A 193 -5.72 -1.74 -1.61
N GLY A 194 -4.55 -2.31 -1.32
CA GLY A 194 -3.75 -3.03 -2.31
C GLY A 194 -2.61 -3.83 -1.69
N VAL A 195 -2.13 -4.83 -2.42
CA VAL A 195 -1.04 -5.72 -1.99
C VAL A 195 0.05 -5.74 -3.06
N VAL A 196 1.31 -5.56 -2.64
CA VAL A 196 2.51 -5.71 -3.47
C VAL A 196 3.35 -6.87 -2.93
N LEU A 197 3.62 -7.87 -3.76
CA LEU A 197 4.41 -9.04 -3.37
C LEU A 197 5.72 -9.08 -4.15
N ILE A 198 6.84 -9.13 -3.43
CA ILE A 198 8.16 -9.31 -4.04
C ILE A 198 8.74 -10.65 -3.60
N ALA A 199 8.95 -11.54 -4.58
CA ALA A 199 9.49 -12.89 -4.36
C ALA A 199 8.87 -13.58 -3.13
N PRO A 200 7.53 -13.63 -3.00
CA PRO A 200 6.88 -14.03 -1.74
C PRO A 200 7.11 -15.52 -1.44
N ALA A 201 7.32 -15.84 -0.17
CA ALA A 201 7.56 -17.21 0.30
C ALA A 201 6.23 -17.96 0.53
N LEU A 202 5.42 -18.10 -0.53
CA LEU A 202 4.12 -18.77 -0.46
C LEU A 202 4.30 -20.28 -0.53
N SER A 203 3.62 -21.00 0.35
CA SER A 203 3.49 -22.46 0.23
C SER A 203 2.23 -22.79 -0.56
N VAL A 204 2.40 -23.29 -1.77
CA VAL A 204 1.29 -23.84 -2.59
C VAL A 204 1.17 -25.37 -2.47
N ASP A 205 2.02 -25.98 -1.63
CA ASP A 205 2.11 -27.42 -1.41
C ASP A 205 1.62 -27.75 0.00
N PRO A 206 0.76 -28.77 0.20
CA PRO A 206 0.26 -29.17 1.51
C PRO A 206 1.38 -29.54 2.52
N LYS A 207 2.60 -29.82 2.06
CA LYS A 207 3.76 -30.09 2.93
C LYS A 207 4.45 -28.84 3.51
N GLY A 208 4.07 -27.64 3.08
CA GLY A 208 4.58 -26.36 3.60
C GLY A 208 6.01 -26.00 3.17
N LEU A 209 6.43 -24.76 3.45
CA LEU A 209 7.74 -24.20 3.07
C LEU A 209 8.92 -24.94 3.71
N LEU A 210 8.76 -25.37 4.97
CA LEU A 210 9.77 -26.15 5.70
C LEU A 210 10.00 -27.54 5.08
N GLY A 211 8.99 -28.11 4.39
CA GLY A 211 9.13 -29.39 3.70
C GLY A 211 9.96 -29.33 2.41
N ARG A 212 10.28 -28.11 1.91
CA ARG A 212 11.14 -27.90 0.73
C ARG A 212 12.58 -27.55 1.08
N LEU A 213 12.86 -27.17 2.33
CA LEU A 213 14.19 -26.77 2.74
C LEU A 213 14.99 -27.99 3.18
N ASP A 214 16.08 -28.28 2.47
CA ASP A 214 17.00 -29.35 2.88
C ASP A 214 17.62 -29.02 4.25
N LEU A 215 18.02 -30.05 5.01
CA LEU A 215 18.64 -29.90 6.33
C LEU A 215 19.86 -28.95 6.27
N GLY A 216 20.61 -28.97 5.17
CA GLY A 216 21.70 -28.04 4.93
C GLY A 216 21.25 -26.58 4.75
N GLN A 217 20.08 -26.33 4.17
CA GLN A 217 19.50 -24.98 4.07
C GLN A 217 19.00 -24.51 5.44
N LEU A 218 18.31 -25.37 6.19
CA LEU A 218 17.86 -25.07 7.56
C LEU A 218 19.04 -24.78 8.49
N LEU A 219 20.11 -25.57 8.41
CA LEU A 219 21.33 -25.37 9.20
C LEU A 219 22.05 -24.07 8.80
N ARG A 220 22.13 -23.75 7.51
CA ARG A 220 22.67 -22.47 7.03
C ARG A 220 21.85 -21.27 7.53
N PHE A 221 20.52 -21.37 7.54
CA PHE A 221 19.66 -20.33 8.12
C PHE A 221 19.89 -20.19 9.62
N ALA A 222 20.00 -21.30 10.36
CA ALA A 222 20.26 -21.29 11.80
C ALA A 222 21.63 -20.68 12.14
N ILE A 223 22.69 -21.04 11.42
CA ILE A 223 24.04 -20.50 11.61
C ILE A 223 24.09 -19.02 11.26
N THR A 224 23.50 -18.63 10.13
CA THR A 224 23.43 -17.22 9.72
C THR A 224 22.69 -16.38 10.77
N ARG A 225 21.59 -16.91 11.31
CA ARG A 225 20.86 -16.29 12.41
C ARG A 225 21.72 -16.13 13.66
N ALA A 226 22.42 -17.18 14.08
CA ALA A 226 23.29 -17.13 15.26
C ALA A 226 24.42 -16.09 15.12
N ILE A 227 24.99 -15.95 13.91
CA ILE A 227 26.05 -14.98 13.63
C ILE A 227 25.49 -13.54 13.67
N ILE A 228 24.33 -13.29 13.08
CA ILE A 228 23.74 -11.94 12.97
C ILE A 228 23.13 -11.48 14.30
N GLN A 229 22.62 -12.40 15.13
CA GLN A 229 22.12 -12.09 16.47
C GLN A 229 23.23 -11.70 17.46
N ASN A 230 24.50 -11.93 17.14
CA ASN A 230 25.62 -11.51 17.96
C ASN A 230 26.12 -10.13 17.49
N ASP A 231 25.94 -9.11 18.34
CA ASP A 231 26.22 -7.71 18.02
C ASP A 231 27.66 -7.48 17.51
N ASN A 232 28.64 -8.30 17.93
CA ASN A 232 30.03 -8.18 17.45
C ASN A 232 30.26 -8.87 16.10
N THR A 233 29.92 -10.15 16.00
CA THR A 233 30.24 -10.97 14.81
C THR A 233 29.30 -10.66 13.64
N GLY A 234 28.03 -10.35 13.93
CA GLY A 234 27.03 -9.97 12.95
C GLY A 234 27.36 -8.67 12.23
N LEU A 235 27.76 -7.64 12.97
CA LEU A 235 28.20 -6.36 12.40
C LEU A 235 29.45 -6.52 11.53
N GLN A 236 30.40 -7.37 11.92
CA GLN A 236 31.59 -7.67 11.11
C GLN A 236 31.25 -8.43 9.83
N TYR A 237 30.32 -9.38 9.90
CA TYR A 237 29.82 -10.12 8.73
C TYR A 237 29.11 -9.18 7.74
N ILE A 238 28.23 -8.31 8.23
CA ILE A 238 27.53 -7.30 7.41
C ILE A 238 28.54 -6.32 6.78
N ARG A 239 29.53 -5.84 7.54
CA ARG A 239 30.59 -4.96 6.98
C ARG A 239 31.38 -5.64 5.87
N ARG A 240 31.70 -6.93 6.02
CA ARG A 240 32.40 -7.70 4.98
C ARG A 240 31.52 -7.91 3.75
N SER A 241 30.23 -8.19 3.91
CA SER A 241 29.33 -8.40 2.77
C SER A 241 29.06 -7.13 1.99
N ILE A 242 28.95 -5.97 2.68
CA ILE A 242 28.84 -4.65 2.03
C ILE A 242 30.12 -4.34 1.25
N ARG A 243 31.29 -4.49 1.88
CA ARG A 243 32.58 -4.22 1.21
C ARG A 243 32.78 -5.10 -0.03
N LYS A 244 32.40 -6.38 0.06
CA LYS A 244 32.45 -7.31 -1.07
C LYS A 244 31.54 -6.86 -2.22
N ARG A 245 30.30 -6.44 -1.93
CA ARG A 245 29.39 -5.93 -2.97
C ARG A 245 29.86 -4.61 -3.57
N GLU A 246 30.42 -3.70 -2.77
CA GLU A 246 31.03 -2.47 -3.28
C GLU A 246 32.21 -2.76 -4.21
N GLU A 247 33.01 -3.79 -3.91
CA GLU A 247 34.09 -4.27 -4.76
C GLU A 247 33.58 -4.97 -6.02
N GLU A 248 32.51 -5.75 -5.96
CA GLU A 248 31.85 -6.37 -7.13
C GLU A 248 31.29 -5.30 -8.08
N VAL A 249 30.62 -4.25 -7.55
CA VAL A 249 30.13 -3.10 -8.34
C VAL A 249 31.30 -2.31 -8.94
N ARG A 250 32.37 -2.05 -8.18
CA ARG A 250 33.55 -1.33 -8.68
C ARG A 250 34.27 -2.12 -9.78
N ARG A 251 34.19 -3.46 -9.74
CA ARG A 251 34.74 -4.35 -10.76
C ARG A 251 33.81 -4.57 -11.97
N GLY A 252 32.59 -4.01 -11.94
CA GLY A 252 31.61 -4.16 -13.01
C GLY A 252 31.04 -5.58 -13.13
N GLU A 253 31.09 -6.36 -12.04
CA GLU A 253 30.57 -7.73 -11.98
C GLU A 253 29.05 -7.77 -11.69
N LEU A 254 28.41 -6.59 -11.62
CA LEU A 254 26.98 -6.36 -11.39
C LEU A 254 26.46 -5.23 -12.29
#